data_AF-A0A315CR46-F1
#
_entry.id   AF-A0A315CR46-F1
#
_cell.length_a   1.000
_cell.length_b   1.000
_cell.length_c   1.000
_cell.angle_alpha   90.00
_cell.angle_beta   90.00
_cell.angle_gamma   90.00
#
_symmetry.space_group_name_H-M   'P 1'
#
loop_
_entity.id
_entity.type
_entity.pdbx_description
1 polymer ?
#
loop_
_entity_poly.entity_id
_entity_poly.type
_entity_poly.pdbx_seq_one_letter_code
_entity_poly.pdbx_strand_id
1 'polypeptide(L)'
;MFFGKVSETIGRLSSIQGVCSSSEVYRRMGELYGERHNIRVAAQAVIQTLVDWKVITREKNESKLTPAEKVKISDPELILWLIEALVRQAGRPLPIEMLNSSPIAFPFAFDNSLPYLVSNSKELALQQGGANQQLVALHDQ
;
A
#
# COMPACT_ATOMS: atom_id res chain seq x y z
N MET A 1 7.92 3.68 6.51
CA MET A 1 8.04 2.57 7.47
C MET A 1 8.38 1.26 6.75
N PHE A 2 9.08 0.32 7.41
CA PHE A 2 9.52 -0.95 6.81
C PHE A 2 8.36 -1.84 6.35
N PHE A 3 7.35 -2.03 7.21
CA PHE A 3 6.15 -2.83 6.89
C PHE A 3 5.49 -2.37 5.59
N GLY A 4 5.14 -1.08 5.51
CA GLY A 4 4.49 -0.54 4.33
C GLY A 4 5.32 -0.66 3.05
N LYS A 5 6.66 -0.67 3.14
CA LYS A 5 7.54 -0.89 1.99
C LYS A 5 7.53 -2.34 1.51
N VAL A 6 7.42 -3.31 2.43
CA VAL A 6 7.23 -4.73 2.09
C VAL A 6 5.87 -4.91 1.40
N SER A 7 4.80 -4.37 1.98
CA SER A 7 3.45 -4.44 1.39
C SER A 7 3.39 -3.81 0.00
N GLU A 8 3.98 -2.62 -0.17
CA GLU A 8 4.08 -1.94 -1.46
C GLU A 8 4.88 -2.76 -2.49
N THR A 9 5.95 -3.44 -2.06
CA THR A 9 6.77 -4.29 -2.92
C THR A 9 5.97 -5.50 -3.40
N ILE A 10 5.25 -6.17 -2.50
CA ILE A 10 4.36 -7.29 -2.82
C ILE A 10 3.27 -6.83 -3.79
N GLY A 11 2.58 -5.74 -3.48
CA GLY A 11 1.53 -5.18 -4.32
C GLY A 11 2.03 -4.85 -5.73
N ARG A 12 3.25 -4.29 -5.84
CA ARG A 12 3.85 -3.91 -7.13
C ARG A 12 4.28 -5.12 -7.97
N LEU A 13 4.91 -6.12 -7.35
CA LEU A 13 5.31 -7.34 -8.05
C LEU A 13 4.08 -8.09 -8.55
N SER A 14 3.08 -8.25 -7.67
CA SER A 14 1.86 -8.96 -8.01
C SER A 14 0.95 -8.17 -8.97
N SER A 15 0.98 -6.84 -9.00
CA SER A 15 0.22 -6.07 -10.00
C SER A 15 0.72 -6.30 -11.44
N ILE A 16 1.97 -6.73 -11.61
CA ILE A 16 2.56 -7.00 -12.93
C ILE A 16 2.30 -8.45 -13.36
N GLN A 17 2.47 -9.42 -12.45
CA GLN A 17 2.49 -10.85 -12.79
C GLN A 17 1.33 -11.66 -12.16
N GLY A 18 0.46 -11.01 -11.38
CA GLY A 18 -0.61 -11.65 -10.59
C GLY A 18 -0.12 -12.31 -9.30
N VAL A 19 1.14 -12.72 -9.24
CA VAL A 19 1.78 -13.41 -8.10
C VAL A 19 3.22 -12.93 -7.94
N CYS A 20 3.82 -13.15 -6.78
CA CYS A 20 5.26 -12.92 -6.58
C CYS A 20 5.87 -13.97 -5.66
N SER A 21 7.19 -14.10 -5.63
CA SER A 21 7.89 -15.00 -4.71
C SER A 21 8.49 -14.26 -3.52
N SER A 22 8.65 -14.97 -2.40
CA SER A 22 9.31 -14.43 -1.21
C SER A 22 10.76 -14.01 -1.51
N SER A 23 11.46 -14.73 -2.40
CA SER A 23 12.81 -14.38 -2.83
C SER A 23 12.89 -13.07 -3.61
N GLU A 24 11.90 -12.77 -4.48
CA GLU A 24 11.82 -11.48 -5.16
C GLU A 24 11.59 -10.33 -4.18
N VAL A 25 10.73 -10.53 -3.18
CA VAL A 25 10.51 -9.54 -2.11
C VAL A 25 11.81 -9.32 -1.32
N TYR A 26 12.48 -10.39 -0.90
CA TYR A 26 13.74 -10.29 -0.17
C TYR A 26 14.83 -9.57 -0.97
N ARG A 27 14.99 -9.91 -2.25
CA ARG A 27 15.94 -9.24 -3.15
C ARG A 27 15.64 -7.74 -3.23
N ARG A 28 14.38 -7.36 -3.45
CA ARG A 28 14.00 -5.96 -3.57
C ARG A 28 14.19 -5.18 -2.27
N MET A 29 13.90 -5.81 -1.13
CA MET A 29 14.15 -5.20 0.17
C MET A 29 15.65 -5.07 0.47
N GLY A 30 16.47 -6.04 0.05
CA GLY A 30 17.93 -5.98 0.12
C GLY A 30 18.53 -4.84 -0.72
N GLU A 31 18.01 -4.62 -1.93
CA GLU A 31 18.40 -3.49 -2.78
C GLU A 31 18.08 -2.12 -2.14
N LEU A 32 16.97 -2.02 -1.41
CA LEU A 32 16.51 -0.76 -0.81
C LEU A 32 17.16 -0.44 0.54
N TYR A 33 17.47 -1.47 1.35
CA TYR A 33 17.94 -1.30 2.73
C TYR A 33 19.32 -1.91 3.00
N GLY A 34 19.95 -2.52 1.99
CA GLY A 34 21.20 -3.26 2.07
C GLY A 34 21.01 -4.75 2.35
N GLU A 35 21.92 -5.57 1.82
CA GLU A 35 21.98 -7.03 1.99
C GLU A 35 22.41 -7.39 3.43
N ARG A 36 21.48 -7.36 4.38
CA ARG A 36 21.71 -7.76 5.77
C ARG A 36 20.75 -8.86 6.18
N HIS A 37 21.24 -9.85 6.95
CA HIS A 37 20.41 -10.93 7.49
C HIS A 37 19.13 -10.41 8.18
N ASN A 38 19.25 -9.31 8.93
CA ASN A 38 18.13 -8.68 9.65
C ASN A 38 16.99 -8.21 8.72
N ILE A 39 17.30 -7.78 7.49
CA ILE A 39 16.28 -7.33 6.53
C ILE A 39 15.44 -8.50 6.07
N ARG A 40 16.07 -9.65 5.81
CA ARG A 40 15.37 -10.87 5.41
C ARG A 40 14.45 -11.39 6.51
N VAL A 41 14.95 -11.42 7.76
CA VAL A 41 14.14 -11.84 8.93
C VAL A 41 12.96 -10.89 9.13
N ALA A 42 13.19 -9.57 9.06
CA ALA A 42 12.12 -8.59 9.20
C ALA A 42 11.08 -8.69 8.07
N ALA A 43 11.53 -8.84 6.81
CA ALA A 43 10.62 -9.01 5.67
C ALA A 43 9.81 -10.30 5.78
N GLN A 44 10.43 -11.40 6.24
CA GLN A 44 9.74 -12.66 6.49
C GLN A 44 8.66 -12.51 7.56
N ALA A 45 8.94 -11.78 8.66
CA ALA A 45 7.95 -11.52 9.70
C ALA A 45 6.74 -10.74 9.13
N VAL A 46 6.98 -9.72 8.31
CA VAL A 46 5.89 -8.97 7.65
C VAL A 46 5.10 -9.85 6.70
N ILE A 47 5.75 -10.66 5.86
CA ILE A 47 5.07 -11.62 4.98
C ILE A 47 4.19 -12.56 5.79
N GLN A 48 4.70 -13.10 6.90
CA GLN A 48 3.92 -14.00 7.75
C GLN A 48 2.69 -13.30 8.33
N THR A 49 2.83 -12.06 8.82
CA THR A 49 1.68 -11.26 9.30
C THR A 49 0.64 -11.07 8.20
N LEU A 50 1.06 -10.77 6.96
CA LEU A 50 0.14 -10.64 5.83
C LEU A 50 -0.56 -11.96 5.47
N VAL A 51 0.13 -13.10 5.64
CA VAL A 51 -0.47 -14.43 5.48
C VAL A 51 -1.50 -14.70 6.59
N ASP A 52 -1.16 -14.41 7.84
CA ASP A 52 -2.03 -14.62 9.00
C ASP A 52 -3.31 -13.77 8.89
N TRP A 53 -3.20 -12.56 8.34
CA TRP A 53 -4.33 -11.68 8.05
C TRP A 53 -5.08 -12.04 6.75
N LYS A 54 -4.66 -13.10 6.06
CA LYS A 54 -5.23 -13.54 4.77
C LYS A 54 -5.19 -12.49 3.66
N VAL A 55 -4.26 -11.54 3.78
CA VAL A 55 -4.00 -10.51 2.76
C VAL A 55 -3.27 -11.10 1.55
N ILE A 56 -2.41 -12.08 1.82
CA ILE A 56 -1.76 -12.92 0.81
C ILE A 56 -1.91 -14.37 1.23
N THR A 57 -1.96 -15.28 0.26
CA THR A 57 -1.85 -16.71 0.49
C THR A 57 -0.46 -17.17 0.07
N ARG A 58 0.08 -18.13 0.82
CA ARG A 58 1.34 -18.79 0.51
C ARG A 58 1.05 -20.24 0.14
N GLU A 59 1.40 -20.62 -1.09
CA GLU A 59 1.27 -22.02 -1.49
C GLU A 59 2.31 -22.89 -0.76
N LYS A 60 1.95 -24.13 -0.40
CA LYS A 60 2.79 -24.99 0.45
C LYS A 60 4.13 -25.40 -0.19
N ASN A 61 4.18 -25.47 -1.52
CA ASN A 61 5.32 -26.05 -2.24
C ASN A 61 6.18 -25.02 -2.96
N GLU A 62 5.67 -23.81 -3.17
CA GLU A 62 6.39 -22.75 -3.86
C GLU A 62 6.39 -21.54 -2.95
N SER A 63 7.52 -20.84 -2.83
CA SER A 63 7.63 -19.57 -2.10
C SER A 63 6.77 -18.43 -2.67
N LYS A 64 5.78 -18.79 -3.49
CA LYS A 64 4.78 -18.00 -4.18
C LYS A 64 3.77 -17.43 -3.20
N LEU A 65 3.59 -16.13 -3.33
CA LEU A 65 2.71 -15.25 -2.60
C LEU A 65 1.66 -14.78 -3.60
N THR A 66 0.42 -15.20 -3.36
CA THR A 66 -0.73 -14.82 -4.18
C THR A 66 -1.54 -13.79 -3.40
N PRO A 67 -1.75 -12.57 -3.91
CA PRO A 67 -2.64 -11.61 -3.28
C PRO A 67 -4.06 -12.17 -3.16
N ALA A 68 -4.71 -11.92 -2.03
CA ALA A 68 -6.15 -12.11 -1.92
C ALA A 68 -6.90 -11.03 -2.73
N GLU A 69 -8.22 -11.21 -2.85
CA GLU A 69 -9.08 -10.14 -3.37
C GLU A 69 -8.92 -8.87 -2.52
N LYS A 70 -9.04 -7.72 -3.17
CA LYS A 70 -8.90 -6.44 -2.47
C LYS A 70 -9.98 -6.31 -1.40
N VAL A 71 -9.59 -5.86 -0.22
CA VAL A 71 -10.51 -5.56 0.87
C VAL A 71 -11.21 -4.25 0.55
N LYS A 72 -12.49 -4.35 0.19
CA LYS A 72 -13.33 -3.18 -0.06
C LYS A 72 -13.65 -2.47 1.25
N ILE A 73 -13.37 -1.19 1.30
CA ILE A 73 -13.70 -0.30 2.40
C ILE A 73 -14.76 0.68 1.91
N SER A 74 -15.88 0.73 2.62
CA SER A 74 -17.00 1.63 2.32
C SER A 74 -17.27 2.65 3.43
N ASP A 75 -16.74 2.41 4.64
CA ASP A 75 -16.89 3.33 5.78
C ASP A 75 -16.10 4.63 5.56
N PRO A 76 -16.75 5.81 5.49
CA PRO A 76 -16.08 7.07 5.17
C PRO A 76 -14.94 7.45 6.13
N GLU A 77 -15.12 7.24 7.44
CA GLU A 77 -14.10 7.61 8.44
C GLU A 77 -12.86 6.72 8.30
N LEU A 78 -13.05 5.42 8.11
CA LEU A 78 -11.96 4.47 7.89
C LEU A 78 -11.22 4.75 6.57
N ILE A 79 -11.94 5.16 5.52
CA ILE A 79 -11.32 5.57 4.24
C ILE A 79 -10.42 6.78 4.45
N LEU A 80 -10.92 7.82 5.13
CA LEU A 80 -10.14 9.04 5.39
C LEU A 80 -8.90 8.75 6.23
N TRP A 81 -9.07 7.97 7.30
CA TRP A 81 -7.96 7.54 8.17
C TRP A 81 -6.89 6.77 7.39
N LEU A 82 -7.30 5.85 6.52
CA LEU A 82 -6.35 5.08 5.71
C LEU A 82 -5.64 5.96 4.68
N ILE A 83 -6.36 6.85 3.99
CA ILE A 83 -5.75 7.79 3.03
C ILE A 83 -4.71 8.67 3.73
N GLU A 84 -5.01 9.15 4.93
CA GLU A 84 -4.05 9.90 5.74
C GLU A 84 -2.78 9.09 6.02
N ALA A 85 -2.92 7.83 6.44
CA ALA A 85 -1.78 6.94 6.65
C ALA A 85 -0.95 6.74 5.37
N LEU A 86 -1.60 6.61 4.19
CA LEU A 86 -0.92 6.48 2.90
C LEU A 86 -0.12 7.73 2.53
N VAL A 87 -0.70 8.92 2.71
CA VAL A 87 -0.01 10.20 2.44
C VAL A 87 1.18 10.38 3.40
N ARG A 88 1.00 10.09 4.69
CA ARG A 88 2.08 10.11 5.70
C ARG A 88 3.20 9.13 5.34
N GLN A 89 2.85 7.92 4.89
CA GLN A 89 3.83 6.93 4.46
C GLN A 89 4.61 7.38 3.22
N ALA A 90 3.93 7.98 2.25
CA ALA A 90 4.54 8.49 1.04
C ALA A 90 5.45 9.70 1.29
N GLY A 91 5.15 10.48 2.34
CA GLY A 91 5.88 11.71 2.69
C GLY A 91 5.73 12.83 1.66
N ARG A 92 4.70 12.74 0.80
CA ARG A 92 4.38 13.72 -0.25
C ARG A 92 2.90 13.59 -0.66
N PRO A 93 2.32 14.64 -1.28
CA PRO A 93 0.99 14.53 -1.87
C PRO A 93 0.88 13.38 -2.87
N LEU A 94 -0.27 12.73 -2.92
CA LEU A 94 -0.55 11.60 -3.80
C LEU A 94 -1.68 11.94 -4.79
N PRO A 95 -1.59 11.53 -6.07
CA PRO A 95 -2.71 11.67 -6.99
C PRO A 95 -3.90 10.83 -6.51
N ILE A 96 -5.07 11.47 -6.39
CA ILE A 96 -6.26 10.83 -5.83
C ILE A 96 -6.75 9.67 -6.70
N GLU A 97 -6.55 9.79 -8.01
CA GLU A 97 -6.94 8.78 -9.00
C GLU A 97 -6.07 7.51 -8.90
N MET A 98 -4.87 7.66 -8.34
CA MET A 98 -3.95 6.54 -8.15
C MET A 98 -4.21 5.77 -6.85
N LEU A 99 -5.00 6.28 -5.90
CA LEU A 99 -5.15 5.64 -4.59
C LEU A 99 -5.72 4.22 -4.69
N ASN A 100 -6.68 3.97 -5.57
CA ASN A 100 -7.27 2.63 -5.77
C ASN A 100 -6.39 1.65 -6.56
N SER A 101 -5.46 2.17 -7.37
CA SER A 101 -4.59 1.39 -8.25
C SER A 101 -3.15 1.30 -7.75
N SER A 102 -2.78 2.09 -6.74
CA SER A 102 -1.43 2.17 -6.23
C SER A 102 -1.09 0.97 -5.35
N PRO A 103 0.09 0.35 -5.54
CA PRO A 103 0.60 -0.68 -4.63
C PRO A 103 0.68 -0.25 -3.17
N ILE A 104 0.75 1.06 -2.90
CA ILE A 104 0.79 1.57 -1.52
C ILE A 104 -0.52 1.32 -0.76
N ALA A 105 -1.64 1.27 -1.49
CA ALA A 105 -2.96 1.01 -0.90
C ALA A 105 -3.24 -0.49 -0.74
N PHE A 106 -2.33 -1.37 -1.16
CA PHE A 106 -2.53 -2.81 -1.03
C PHE A 106 -2.78 -3.21 0.44
N PRO A 107 -3.78 -4.08 0.72
CA PRO A 107 -4.71 -4.75 -0.21
C PRO A 107 -6.07 -4.05 -0.37
N PHE A 108 -6.19 -2.78 -0.05
CA PHE A 108 -7.47 -2.09 0.08
C PHE A 108 -7.98 -1.53 -1.26
N ALA A 109 -9.30 -1.47 -1.37
CA ALA A 109 -10.02 -0.74 -2.40
C ALA A 109 -11.09 0.15 -1.75
N PHE A 110 -11.26 1.36 -2.27
CA PHE A 110 -12.21 2.34 -1.78
C PHE A 110 -13.40 2.42 -2.74
N ASP A 111 -14.60 2.14 -2.24
CA ASP A 111 -15.84 2.12 -3.04
C ASP A 111 -16.50 3.52 -3.19
N ASN A 112 -15.96 4.55 -2.54
CA ASN A 112 -16.56 5.89 -2.47
C ASN A 112 -15.91 6.92 -3.40
N SER A 113 -16.63 8.01 -3.67
CA SER A 113 -16.07 9.20 -4.31
C SER A 113 -15.03 9.86 -3.39
N LEU A 114 -13.76 9.46 -3.57
CA LEU A 114 -12.64 9.96 -2.77
C LEU A 114 -12.54 11.49 -2.77
N PRO A 115 -12.72 12.22 -3.89
CA PRO A 115 -12.65 13.68 -3.87
C PRO A 115 -13.67 14.30 -2.92
N TYR A 116 -14.91 13.77 -2.89
CA TYR A 116 -15.94 14.29 -2.01
C TYR A 116 -15.61 14.04 -0.53
N LEU A 117 -15.14 12.84 -0.19
CA LEU A 117 -14.75 12.52 1.19
C LEU A 117 -13.60 13.40 1.66
N VAL A 118 -12.54 13.49 0.86
CA VAL A 118 -11.34 14.27 1.21
C VAL A 118 -11.67 15.75 1.37
N SER A 119 -12.53 16.31 0.51
CA SER A 119 -12.96 17.72 0.63
C SER A 119 -13.67 18.06 1.93
N ASN A 120 -14.23 17.06 2.62
CA ASN A 120 -14.94 17.21 3.89
C ASN A 120 -14.11 16.76 5.11
N SER A 121 -12.85 16.35 4.91
CA SER A 121 -11.94 15.95 5.98
C SER A 121 -11.34 17.17 6.68
N LYS A 122 -10.98 17.03 7.97
CA LYS A 122 -10.25 18.06 8.71
C LYS A 122 -8.74 17.88 8.60
N GLU A 123 -8.30 16.68 8.27
CA GLU A 123 -6.91 16.20 8.27
C GLU A 123 -6.29 16.21 6.88
N LEU A 124 -7.12 16.15 5.83
CA LEU A 124 -6.71 16.03 4.43
C LEU A 124 -7.24 17.18 3.58
N ALA A 125 -6.41 17.68 2.67
CA ALA A 125 -6.76 18.68 1.66
C ALA A 125 -6.71 18.08 0.25
N LEU A 126 -7.59 18.57 -0.62
CA LEU A 126 -7.41 18.48 -2.06
C LEU A 126 -6.60 19.67 -2.57
N GLN A 127 -5.54 19.38 -3.32
CA GLN A 127 -4.70 20.36 -4.00
C GLN A 127 -4.80 20.14 -5.52
N GLN A 128 -4.73 21.22 -6.28
CA GLN A 128 -4.60 21.17 -7.73
C GLN A 128 -3.13 20.87 -8.09
N GLY A 129 -2.91 19.79 -8.81
CA GLY A 129 -1.62 19.43 -9.38
C GLY A 129 -1.43 19.95 -10.81
N GLY A 130 -0.31 19.59 -11.43
CA GLY A 130 -0.10 19.83 -12.87
C GLY A 130 -1.08 19.01 -13.72
N ALA A 131 -1.41 19.51 -14.91
CA ALA A 131 -2.31 18.85 -15.87
C ALA A 131 -3.70 18.50 -15.32
N ASN A 132 -4.26 19.35 -14.44
CA ASN A 132 -5.61 19.21 -13.88
C ASN A 132 -5.81 17.96 -13.01
N GLN A 133 -4.72 17.38 -12.48
CA GLN A 133 -4.77 16.28 -11.52
C GLN A 133 -5.15 16.78 -10.12
N GLN A 134 -5.94 15.99 -9.38
CA GLN A 134 -6.21 16.27 -7.97
C GLN A 134 -5.25 15.49 -7.08
N LEU A 135 -4.56 16.20 -6.21
CA LEU A 135 -3.64 15.62 -5.24
C LEU A 135 -4.30 15.64 -3.85
N VAL A 136 -4.18 14.53 -3.11
CA VAL A 136 -4.47 14.52 -1.68
C VAL A 136 -3.19 14.81 -0.89
N ALA A 137 -3.28 15.76 0.04
CA ALA A 137 -2.21 16.16 0.94
C ALA A 137 -2.73 16.21 2.38
N LEU A 138 -1.82 16.20 3.37
CA LEU A 138 -2.19 16.53 4.74
C LEU A 138 -2.49 18.03 4.83
N HIS A 139 -3.40 18.43 5.72
CA HIS A 139 -3.47 19.84 6.13
C HIS A 139 -2.14 20.22 6.80
N ASP A 140 -1.57 21.37 6.42
CA ASP A 140 -0.49 21.97 7.19
C ASP A 140 -1.02 22.26 8.61
N GLN A 141 -0.31 21.75 9.63
CA GLN A 141 -0.58 22.08 11.04
C GLN A 141 -0.03 23.47 11.39
#